data_AF-A0A7X3AUG6-F1
#
_entry.id   AF-A0A7X3AUG6-F1
#
_cell.length_a   1.000
_cell.length_b   1.000
_cell.length_c   1.000
_cell.angle_alpha   90.00
_cell.angle_beta   90.00
_cell.angle_gamma   90.00
#
_symmetry.space_group_name_H-M   'P 1'
#
loop_
_entity.id
_entity.type
_entity.pdbx_description
1 polymer ?
#
loop_
_entity_poly.entity_id
_entity_poly.type
_entity_poly.pdbx_seq_one_letter_code
_entity_poly.pdbx_strand_id
1 'polypeptide(L)'
;MNNRELRFQDLVSGFRRDWKLFLVIVGGFLLLGLAAGFFFSGRASAEGSGSAQAWEPVDFAEVPMGITYYVDCYDYIKEQRKVLCSYIDGVRNDSSITESQQEQLLEMKEEILIFDEDELVPIYWDLNAPDAFYLPDELRQSTLAQYRRERETLLQNISKSEYARSLLDTVGGLSTSDAAVNEIYASILSQAAEYRQLQLDLEQLDTRLNLLENEYPALRQASEEMAQRLDDAARALDARAEEAVALLEEIAQENHLNITFSAEQEDVTVQIGHTTRPATRQEAFTAFVIFFGLVGICAGGFFVLCRETSSYKKESLQQ
;
A
#
# COMPACT_ATOMS: atom_id res chain seq x y z
N MET A 1 -53.99 -0.40 47.83
CA MET A 1 -53.58 0.26 46.57
C MET A 1 -54.76 0.22 45.63
N ASN A 2 -55.44 1.34 45.43
CA ASN A 2 -56.51 1.45 44.43
C ASN A 2 -55.86 1.84 43.10
N ASN A 3 -55.73 0.89 42.18
CA ASN A 3 -55.31 1.15 40.81
C ASN A 3 -56.50 1.78 40.07
N ARG A 4 -56.58 3.11 40.04
CA ARG A 4 -57.53 3.83 39.19
C ARG A 4 -56.92 3.96 37.80
N GLU A 5 -57.69 3.59 36.78
CA GLU A 5 -57.35 3.80 35.38
C GLU A 5 -57.21 5.30 35.11
N LEU A 6 -56.01 5.74 34.73
CA LEU A 6 -55.76 7.10 34.26
C LEU A 6 -56.60 7.34 33.01
N ARG A 7 -57.61 8.22 33.08
CA ARG A 7 -58.43 8.58 31.91
C ARG A 7 -57.86 9.82 31.24
N PHE A 8 -57.95 9.88 29.92
CA PHE A 8 -57.50 11.02 29.12
C PHE A 8 -58.16 12.35 29.55
N GLN A 9 -59.36 12.27 30.13
CA GLN A 9 -60.06 13.43 30.68
C GLN A 9 -59.33 14.07 31.87
N ASP A 10 -58.65 13.27 32.71
CA ASP A 10 -57.85 13.79 33.82
C ASP A 10 -56.65 14.55 33.24
N LEU A 11 -55.91 13.95 32.31
CA LEU A 11 -54.79 14.62 31.61
C LEU A 11 -55.18 16.00 31.05
N VAL A 12 -56.34 16.11 30.37
CA VAL A 12 -56.83 17.37 29.77
C VAL A 12 -57.24 18.39 30.84
N SER A 13 -57.79 17.92 31.95
CA SER A 13 -58.21 18.71 33.11
C SER A 13 -57.00 19.31 33.84
N GLY A 14 -55.99 18.50 34.18
CA GLY A 14 -54.74 18.96 34.77
C GLY A 14 -53.98 19.92 33.86
N PHE A 15 -53.99 19.65 32.55
CA PHE A 15 -53.36 20.53 31.56
C PHE A 15 -54.03 21.90 31.50
N ARG A 16 -55.36 21.98 31.55
CA ARG A 16 -56.08 23.26 31.57
C ARG A 16 -55.80 24.08 32.83
N ARG A 17 -55.61 23.42 33.97
CA ARG A 17 -55.34 24.07 35.27
C ARG A 17 -53.91 24.57 35.40
N ASP A 18 -52.93 23.75 34.98
CA ASP A 18 -51.50 24.03 35.17
C ASP A 18 -50.75 24.28 33.84
N TRP A 19 -51.44 24.66 32.76
CA TRP A 19 -50.87 24.95 31.43
C TRP A 19 -49.67 25.90 31.49
N LYS A 20 -49.72 26.94 32.34
CA LYS A 20 -48.60 27.88 32.52
C LYS A 20 -47.35 27.19 33.07
N LEU A 21 -47.52 26.25 34.00
CA LEU A 21 -46.42 25.51 34.61
C LEU A 21 -45.86 24.46 33.64
N PHE A 22 -46.72 23.81 32.88
CA PHE A 22 -46.33 22.93 31.78
C PHE A 22 -45.44 23.68 30.76
N LEU A 23 -45.87 24.87 30.32
CA LEU A 23 -45.09 25.69 29.40
C LEU A 23 -43.73 26.13 29.98
N VAL A 24 -43.66 26.40 31.29
CA VAL A 24 -42.38 26.74 31.96
C VAL A 24 -41.43 25.55 31.98
N ILE A 25 -41.93 24.34 32.24
CA ILE A 25 -41.10 23.12 32.23
C ILE A 25 -40.60 22.83 30.81
N VAL A 26 -41.49 22.82 29.82
CA VAL A 26 -41.11 22.59 28.41
C VAL A 26 -40.14 23.67 27.93
N GLY A 27 -40.39 24.94 28.25
CA GLY A 27 -39.51 26.06 27.91
C GLY A 27 -38.14 25.97 28.58
N GLY A 28 -38.08 25.51 29.83
CA GLY A 28 -36.81 25.29 30.54
C GLY A 28 -35.97 24.17 29.92
N PHE A 29 -36.60 23.05 29.55
CA PHE A 29 -35.91 21.97 28.84
C PHE A 29 -35.49 22.38 27.42
N LEU A 30 -36.31 23.17 26.71
CA LEU A 30 -35.91 23.75 25.41
C LEU A 30 -34.71 24.68 25.54
N LEU A 31 -34.67 25.54 26.57
CA LEU A 31 -33.51 26.41 26.83
C LEU A 31 -32.26 25.59 27.17
N LEU A 32 -32.40 24.51 27.94
CA LEU A 32 -31.30 23.57 28.18
C LEU A 32 -30.85 22.87 26.89
N GLY A 33 -31.78 22.49 26.02
CA GLY A 33 -31.48 21.93 24.70
C GLY A 33 -30.75 22.92 23.78
N LEU A 34 -31.15 24.19 23.79
CA LEU A 34 -30.47 25.27 23.05
C LEU A 34 -29.07 25.54 23.62
N ALA A 35 -28.92 25.58 24.95
CA ALA A 35 -27.64 25.79 25.61
C ALA A 35 -26.68 24.61 25.41
N ALA A 36 -27.17 23.37 25.52
CA ALA A 36 -26.41 22.16 25.24
C ALA A 36 -26.04 22.09 23.75
N GLY A 37 -26.99 22.36 22.85
CA GLY A 37 -26.73 22.42 21.41
C GLY A 37 -25.65 23.46 21.07
N PHE A 38 -25.70 24.66 21.65
CA PHE A 38 -24.65 25.67 21.47
C PHE A 38 -23.30 25.25 22.05
N PHE A 39 -23.28 24.67 23.26
CA PHE A 39 -22.06 24.26 23.93
C PHE A 39 -21.36 23.06 23.26
N PHE A 40 -22.14 22.07 22.80
CA PHE A 40 -21.60 20.86 22.17
C PHE A 40 -21.38 20.98 20.67
N SER A 41 -22.07 21.89 19.96
CA SER A 41 -21.81 22.15 18.53
C SER A 41 -20.40 22.68 18.25
N GLY A 42 -19.76 23.34 19.22
CA GLY A 42 -18.36 23.77 19.13
C GLY A 42 -17.32 22.68 19.45
N ARG A 43 -17.75 21.53 20.00
CA ARG A 43 -16.88 20.42 20.42
C ARG A 43 -17.10 19.12 19.63
N ALA A 44 -18.18 19.03 18.86
CA ALA A 44 -18.36 18.01 17.83
C ALA A 44 -17.46 18.34 16.63
N SER A 45 -16.16 18.14 16.81
CA SER A 45 -15.17 18.13 15.74
C SER A 45 -14.27 16.96 16.06
N ALA A 46 -14.77 15.76 15.75
CA ALA A 46 -13.93 14.59 15.62
C ALA A 46 -13.71 14.42 14.12
N GLU A 47 -12.43 14.47 13.74
CA GLU A 47 -11.90 14.16 12.42
C GLU A 47 -12.52 12.85 11.92
N GLY A 48 -13.35 12.96 10.89
CA GLY A 48 -13.95 11.85 10.16
C GLY A 48 -14.13 12.28 8.72
N SER A 49 -13.12 13.00 8.21
CA SER A 49 -12.87 13.08 6.79
C SER A 49 -12.27 11.73 6.42
N GLY A 50 -12.75 11.08 5.37
CA GLY A 50 -12.08 9.88 4.88
C GLY A 50 -10.60 10.17 4.59
N SER A 51 -9.78 9.12 4.56
CA SER A 51 -8.35 9.22 4.31
C SER A 51 -7.87 8.06 3.46
N ALA A 52 -6.88 8.32 2.62
CA ALA A 52 -6.12 7.32 1.90
C ALA A 52 -4.74 7.15 2.56
N GLN A 53 -4.24 5.92 2.57
CA GLN A 53 -2.89 5.65 3.02
C GLN A 53 -1.88 6.37 2.11
N ALA A 54 -0.94 7.07 2.73
CA ALA A 54 0.13 7.79 2.06
C ALA A 54 1.06 6.83 1.32
N TRP A 55 1.63 7.30 0.21
CA TRP A 55 2.69 6.59 -0.49
C TRP A 55 4.00 6.69 0.28
N GLU A 56 4.71 5.57 0.39
CA GLU A 56 6.08 5.55 0.90
C GLU A 56 7.03 5.67 -0.30
N PRO A 57 7.91 6.69 -0.34
CA PRO A 57 8.83 6.88 -1.45
C PRO A 57 9.75 5.67 -1.67
N VAL A 58 10.16 5.45 -2.92
CA VAL A 58 11.09 4.37 -3.26
C VAL A 58 12.45 4.62 -2.60
N ASP A 59 12.85 3.74 -1.68
CA ASP A 59 14.17 3.78 -1.02
C ASP A 59 15.02 2.56 -1.40
N PHE A 60 16.14 2.80 -2.10
CA PHE A 60 17.08 1.74 -2.47
C PHE A 60 17.91 1.21 -1.29
N ALA A 61 17.84 1.82 -0.10
CA ALA A 61 18.49 1.28 1.09
C ALA A 61 17.97 -0.12 1.48
N GLU A 62 16.77 -0.48 1.04
CA GLU A 62 16.18 -1.81 1.23
C GLU A 62 16.73 -2.87 0.28
N VAL A 63 17.37 -2.45 -0.83
CA VAL A 63 17.90 -3.34 -1.86
C VAL A 63 19.25 -3.91 -1.42
N PRO A 64 19.41 -5.25 -1.36
CA PRO A 64 20.68 -5.86 -0.97
C PRO A 64 21.81 -5.49 -1.94
N MET A 65 22.91 -4.97 -1.39
CA MET A 65 24.08 -4.62 -2.18
C MET A 65 24.82 -5.87 -2.66
N GLY A 66 24.74 -6.14 -3.97
CA GLY A 66 25.37 -7.28 -4.64
C GLY A 66 25.86 -6.95 -6.05
N ILE A 67 26.37 -7.97 -6.77
CA ILE A 67 26.83 -7.81 -8.15
C ILE A 67 25.66 -7.43 -9.09
N THR A 68 24.44 -7.84 -8.73
CA THR A 68 23.19 -7.55 -9.45
C THR A 68 22.50 -6.28 -8.96
N TYR A 69 23.12 -5.48 -8.09
CA TYR A 69 22.47 -4.37 -7.38
C TYR A 69 21.63 -3.45 -8.26
N TYR A 70 22.16 -3.02 -9.41
CA TYR A 70 21.43 -2.12 -10.31
C TYR A 70 20.23 -2.78 -11.00
N VAL A 71 20.31 -4.09 -11.27
CA VAL A 71 19.18 -4.89 -11.76
C VAL A 71 18.15 -5.06 -10.65
N ASP A 72 18.59 -5.32 -9.42
CA ASP A 72 17.72 -5.45 -8.26
C ASP A 72 17.00 -4.12 -7.95
N CYS A 73 17.67 -2.98 -8.12
CA CYS A 73 17.05 -1.65 -8.03
C CYS A 73 15.99 -1.44 -9.11
N TYR A 74 16.28 -1.82 -10.36
CA TYR A 74 15.30 -1.75 -11.45
C TYR A 74 14.06 -2.60 -11.16
N ASP A 75 14.25 -3.84 -10.72
CA ASP A 75 13.16 -4.74 -10.37
C ASP A 75 12.35 -4.21 -9.17
N TYR A 76 13.02 -3.56 -8.21
CA TYR A 76 12.36 -2.90 -7.10
C TYR A 76 11.43 -1.76 -7.56
N ILE A 77 11.87 -0.86 -8.43
CA ILE A 77 11.01 0.22 -8.99
C ILE A 77 9.80 -0.39 -9.72
N LYS A 78 10.04 -1.44 -10.50
CA LYS A 78 8.99 -2.13 -11.27
C LYS A 78 7.92 -2.77 -10.38
N GLU A 79 8.33 -3.36 -9.25
CA GLU A 79 7.42 -3.91 -8.26
C GLU A 79 6.65 -2.80 -7.53
N GLN A 80 7.32 -1.70 -7.13
CA GLN A 80 6.64 -0.55 -6.52
C GLN A 80 5.58 0.06 -7.43
N ARG A 81 5.88 0.21 -8.73
CA ARG A 81 4.87 0.64 -9.71
C ARG A 81 3.70 -0.35 -9.82
N LYS A 82 3.96 -1.66 -9.73
CA LYS A 82 2.89 -2.69 -9.71
C LYS A 82 1.99 -2.52 -8.49
N VAL A 83 2.59 -2.22 -7.34
CA VAL A 83 1.87 -1.94 -6.10
C VAL A 83 0.98 -0.71 -6.25
N LEU A 84 1.50 0.38 -6.79
CA LEU A 84 0.74 1.60 -7.06
C LEU A 84 -0.46 1.35 -7.99
N CYS A 85 -0.25 0.65 -9.12
CA CYS A 85 -1.35 0.29 -10.03
C CYS A 85 -2.41 -0.58 -9.34
N SER A 86 -1.98 -1.53 -8.49
CA SER A 86 -2.89 -2.40 -7.76
C SER A 86 -3.67 -1.65 -6.68
N TYR A 87 -3.05 -0.64 -6.06
CA TYR A 87 -3.71 0.24 -5.11
C TYR A 87 -4.84 1.02 -5.78
N ILE A 88 -4.56 1.63 -6.94
CA ILE A 88 -5.54 2.33 -7.77
C ILE A 88 -6.67 1.38 -8.20
N ASP A 89 -6.34 0.18 -8.70
CA ASP A 89 -7.34 -0.81 -9.12
C ASP A 89 -8.22 -1.27 -7.95
N GLY A 90 -7.65 -1.43 -6.76
CA GLY A 90 -8.40 -1.84 -5.56
C GLY A 90 -9.48 -0.84 -5.19
N VAL A 91 -9.19 0.46 -5.28
CA VAL A 91 -10.19 1.52 -5.03
C VAL A 91 -11.15 1.65 -6.20
N ARG A 92 -10.65 1.61 -7.43
CA ARG A 92 -11.46 1.69 -8.66
C ARG A 92 -12.54 0.62 -8.73
N ASN A 93 -12.25 -0.59 -8.27
CA ASN A 93 -13.19 -1.70 -8.31
C ASN A 93 -14.21 -1.70 -7.15
N ASP A 94 -14.12 -0.75 -6.23
CA ASP A 94 -15.04 -0.65 -5.11
C ASP A 94 -16.39 -0.03 -5.53
N SER A 95 -17.47 -0.54 -4.94
CA SER A 95 -18.83 -0.10 -5.26
C SER A 95 -19.24 1.22 -4.60
N SER A 96 -18.43 1.74 -3.67
CA SER A 96 -18.73 2.97 -2.91
C SER A 96 -18.33 4.26 -3.65
N ILE A 97 -17.60 4.15 -4.77
CA ILE A 97 -17.20 5.29 -5.59
C ILE A 97 -18.06 5.42 -6.85
N THR A 98 -18.07 6.60 -7.45
CA THR A 98 -18.88 6.91 -8.64
C THR A 98 -18.20 6.46 -9.94
N GLU A 99 -18.98 6.27 -11.02
CA GLU A 99 -18.44 5.96 -12.36
C GLU A 99 -17.43 7.03 -12.83
N SER A 100 -17.67 8.31 -12.51
CA SER A 100 -16.74 9.40 -12.85
C SER A 100 -15.40 9.26 -12.12
N GLN A 101 -15.41 8.87 -10.84
CA GLN A 101 -14.18 8.64 -10.07
C GLN A 101 -13.44 7.39 -10.57
N GLN A 102 -14.17 6.37 -11.02
CA GLN A 102 -13.58 5.18 -11.64
C GLN A 102 -12.86 5.49 -12.97
N GLU A 103 -13.39 6.44 -13.76
CA GLU A 103 -12.77 6.89 -15.01
C GLU A 103 -11.51 7.72 -14.74
N GLN A 104 -11.53 8.64 -13.76
CA GLN A 104 -10.35 9.41 -13.36
C GLN A 104 -9.20 8.50 -12.86
N LEU A 105 -9.53 7.49 -12.05
CA LEU A 105 -8.54 6.51 -11.60
C LEU A 105 -7.99 5.65 -12.74
N LEU A 106 -8.80 5.39 -13.77
CA LEU A 106 -8.33 4.70 -14.97
C LEU A 106 -7.33 5.56 -15.77
N GLU A 107 -7.65 6.84 -15.99
CA GLU A 107 -6.75 7.79 -16.67
C GLU A 107 -5.42 7.92 -15.92
N MET A 108 -5.47 8.11 -14.59
CA MET A 108 -4.26 8.15 -13.75
C MET A 108 -3.41 6.87 -13.87
N LYS A 109 -4.07 5.70 -13.93
CA LYS A 109 -3.37 4.43 -14.14
C LYS A 109 -2.73 4.34 -15.52
N GLU A 110 -3.41 4.80 -16.57
CA GLU A 110 -2.84 4.83 -17.92
C GLU A 110 -1.60 5.73 -17.98
N GLU A 111 -1.59 6.87 -17.30
CA GLU A 111 -0.40 7.72 -17.19
C GLU A 111 0.76 7.04 -16.47
N ILE A 112 0.48 6.26 -15.41
CA ILE A 112 1.51 5.45 -14.71
C ILE A 112 2.03 4.32 -15.62
N LEU A 113 1.22 3.80 -16.55
CA LEU A 113 1.70 2.81 -17.51
C LEU A 113 2.60 3.44 -18.59
N ILE A 114 2.41 4.71 -18.94
CA ILE A 114 3.30 5.43 -19.86
C ILE A 114 4.71 5.57 -19.26
N PHE A 115 4.82 5.71 -17.93
CA PHE A 115 6.12 5.72 -17.24
C PHE A 115 6.97 4.47 -17.55
N ASP A 116 6.35 3.30 -17.76
CA ASP A 116 7.09 2.09 -18.15
C ASP A 116 7.82 2.30 -19.49
N GLU A 117 7.12 2.88 -20.47
CA GLU A 117 7.66 3.10 -21.82
C GLU A 117 8.74 4.20 -21.84
N ASP A 118 8.51 5.28 -21.11
CA ASP A 118 9.39 6.46 -21.14
C ASP A 118 10.65 6.30 -20.26
N GLU A 119 10.53 5.69 -19.07
CA GLU A 119 11.60 5.65 -18.07
C GLU A 119 12.20 4.24 -17.90
N LEU A 120 11.36 3.21 -17.74
CA LEU A 120 11.86 1.86 -17.41
C LEU A 120 12.39 1.08 -18.61
N VAL A 121 11.74 1.15 -19.77
CA VAL A 121 12.18 0.42 -20.97
C VAL A 121 13.61 0.80 -21.40
N PRO A 122 14.01 2.08 -21.45
CA PRO A 122 15.39 2.45 -21.75
C PRO A 122 16.40 1.87 -20.75
N ILE A 123 16.10 1.92 -19.45
CA ILE A 123 16.98 1.37 -18.40
C ILE A 123 17.11 -0.15 -18.55
N TYR A 124 16.00 -0.84 -18.84
CA TYR A 124 15.99 -2.29 -19.07
C TYR A 124 16.94 -2.71 -20.20
N TRP A 125 16.92 -2.00 -21.33
CA TRP A 125 17.78 -2.33 -22.47
C TRP A 125 19.26 -2.16 -22.14
N ASP A 126 19.61 -1.11 -21.40
CA ASP A 126 20.99 -0.82 -21.03
C ASP A 126 21.54 -1.76 -19.94
N LEU A 127 20.68 -2.20 -19.01
CA LEU A 127 21.04 -3.20 -18.00
C LEU A 127 21.22 -4.60 -18.59
N ASN A 128 20.47 -4.91 -19.66
CA ASN A 128 20.49 -6.23 -20.31
C ASN A 128 21.35 -6.28 -21.58
N ALA A 129 22.13 -5.23 -21.86
CA ALA A 129 23.06 -5.26 -22.98
C ALA A 129 24.08 -6.41 -22.80
N PRO A 130 24.54 -7.08 -23.87
CA PRO A 130 25.45 -8.23 -23.75
C PRO A 130 26.77 -7.93 -23.02
N ASP A 131 27.21 -6.68 -23.07
CA ASP A 131 28.41 -6.13 -22.45
C ASP A 131 28.11 -5.29 -21.20
N ALA A 132 26.84 -5.22 -20.76
CA ALA A 132 26.45 -4.50 -19.57
C ALA A 132 27.19 -5.04 -18.35
N PHE A 133 27.91 -4.15 -17.68
CA PHE A 133 28.56 -4.43 -16.42
C PHE A 133 28.58 -3.15 -15.60
N TYR A 134 27.85 -3.16 -14.50
CA TYR A 134 27.75 -2.06 -13.55
C TYR A 134 28.04 -2.62 -12.16
N LEU A 135 28.83 -1.91 -11.35
CA LEU A 135 29.24 -2.40 -10.05
C LEU A 135 29.33 -1.26 -9.03
N PRO A 136 28.68 -1.41 -7.85
CA PRO A 136 28.88 -0.50 -6.73
C PRO A 136 30.36 -0.44 -6.33
N ASP A 137 30.84 0.77 -6.02
CA ASP A 137 32.25 1.03 -5.69
C ASP A 137 32.73 0.18 -4.49
N GLU A 138 31.84 -0.07 -3.53
CA GLU A 138 32.07 -0.86 -2.32
C GLU A 138 32.42 -2.30 -2.63
N LEU A 139 31.89 -2.85 -3.73
CA LEU A 139 32.03 -4.25 -4.10
C LEU A 139 33.25 -4.52 -4.99
N ARG A 140 33.95 -3.49 -5.45
CA ARG A 140 35.07 -3.63 -6.39
C ARG A 140 36.10 -4.67 -5.93
N GLN A 141 36.61 -4.54 -4.71
CA GLN A 141 37.70 -5.39 -4.23
C GLN A 141 37.26 -6.85 -4.05
N SER A 142 36.05 -7.07 -3.52
CA SER A 142 35.49 -8.40 -3.35
C SER A 142 35.22 -9.08 -4.69
N THR A 143 34.63 -8.36 -5.65
CA THR A 143 34.32 -8.87 -7.00
C THR A 143 35.60 -9.18 -7.77
N LEU A 144 36.60 -8.30 -7.70
CA LEU A 144 37.91 -8.55 -8.30
C LEU A 144 38.57 -9.83 -7.75
N ALA A 145 38.56 -10.01 -6.43
CA ALA A 145 39.13 -11.20 -5.79
C ALA A 145 38.33 -12.48 -6.11
N GLN A 146 37.01 -12.36 -6.30
CA GLN A 146 36.16 -13.45 -6.75
C GLN A 146 36.48 -13.85 -8.19
N TYR A 147 36.46 -12.90 -9.13
CA TYR A 147 36.70 -13.17 -10.55
C TYR A 147 38.11 -13.72 -10.81
N ARG A 148 39.13 -13.28 -10.07
CA ARG A 148 40.47 -13.89 -10.16
C ARG A 148 40.48 -15.37 -9.78
N ARG A 149 39.75 -15.76 -8.72
CA ARG A 149 39.62 -17.16 -8.30
C ARG A 149 38.80 -17.99 -9.29
N GLU A 150 37.74 -17.42 -9.83
CA GLU A 150 36.93 -18.04 -10.88
C GLU A 150 37.77 -18.29 -12.13
N ARG A 151 38.60 -17.31 -12.53
CA ARG A 151 39.51 -17.43 -13.67
C ARG A 151 40.51 -18.57 -13.49
N GLU A 152 41.14 -18.67 -12.32
CA GLU A 152 42.06 -19.77 -12.01
C GLU A 152 41.37 -21.14 -12.12
N THR A 153 40.15 -21.24 -11.59
CA THR A 153 39.34 -22.46 -11.65
C THR A 153 38.99 -22.82 -13.09
N LEU A 154 38.61 -21.81 -13.88
CA LEU A 154 38.22 -21.98 -15.26
C LEU A 154 39.41 -22.42 -16.14
N LEU A 155 40.59 -21.83 -15.94
CA LEU A 155 41.83 -22.26 -16.59
C LEU A 155 42.19 -23.71 -16.26
N GLN A 156 42.00 -24.14 -15.01
CA GLN A 156 42.18 -25.55 -14.64
C GLN A 156 41.19 -26.46 -15.38
N ASN A 157 39.92 -26.07 -15.50
CA ASN A 157 38.92 -26.85 -16.23
C ASN A 157 39.23 -26.92 -17.73
N ILE A 158 39.64 -25.81 -18.34
CA ILE A 158 40.10 -25.77 -19.74
C ILE A 158 41.25 -26.77 -19.94
N SER A 159 42.26 -26.75 -19.08
CA SER A 159 43.40 -27.68 -19.20
C SER A 159 42.98 -29.16 -19.12
N LYS A 160 41.99 -29.49 -18.27
CA LYS A 160 41.44 -30.85 -18.18
C LYS A 160 40.69 -31.22 -19.46
N SER A 161 39.89 -30.31 -20.01
CA SER A 161 39.16 -30.50 -21.26
C SER A 161 40.09 -30.61 -22.48
N GLU A 162 41.20 -29.86 -22.53
CA GLU A 162 42.24 -30.02 -23.56
C GLU A 162 42.88 -31.40 -23.49
N TYR A 163 43.24 -31.85 -22.29
CA TYR A 163 43.81 -33.18 -22.08
C TYR A 163 42.81 -34.28 -22.49
N ALA A 164 41.54 -34.15 -22.13
CA ALA A 164 40.48 -35.07 -22.54
C ALA A 164 40.35 -35.15 -24.07
N ARG A 165 40.37 -34.01 -24.77
CA ARG A 165 40.39 -33.96 -26.25
C ARG A 165 41.61 -34.66 -26.83
N SER A 166 42.80 -34.36 -26.31
CA SER A 166 44.03 -35.02 -26.76
C SER A 166 44.00 -36.52 -26.55
N LEU A 167 43.42 -37.01 -25.45
CA LEU A 167 43.25 -38.44 -25.21
C LEU A 167 42.33 -39.07 -26.26
N LEU A 168 41.19 -38.45 -26.58
CA LEU A 168 40.27 -38.96 -27.60
C LEU A 168 40.93 -39.08 -28.98
N ASP A 169 41.77 -38.10 -29.34
CA ASP A 169 42.54 -38.13 -30.59
C ASP A 169 43.54 -39.30 -30.63
N THR A 170 44.12 -39.66 -29.49
CA THR A 170 45.07 -40.79 -29.40
C THR A 170 44.43 -42.16 -29.32
N VAL A 171 43.29 -42.29 -28.62
CA VAL A 171 42.65 -43.60 -28.38
C VAL A 171 41.92 -44.08 -29.63
N GLY A 172 41.39 -43.17 -30.46
CA GLY A 172 40.48 -43.53 -31.54
C GLY A 172 39.20 -44.15 -31.00
N GLY A 173 38.13 -44.24 -31.80
CA GLY A 173 36.84 -44.75 -31.33
C GLY A 173 36.95 -46.09 -30.58
N LEU A 174 36.31 -46.16 -29.40
CA LEU A 174 36.39 -47.31 -28.51
C LEU A 174 35.29 -48.33 -28.84
N SER A 175 35.67 -49.59 -29.08
CA SER A 175 34.75 -50.71 -29.32
C SER A 175 34.96 -51.81 -28.28
N THR A 176 34.52 -51.55 -27.04
CA THR A 176 34.56 -52.52 -25.93
C THR A 176 33.18 -52.79 -25.37
N SER A 177 32.94 -54.02 -24.89
CA SER A 177 31.74 -54.40 -24.15
C SER A 177 31.86 -54.18 -22.64
N ASP A 178 33.01 -53.69 -22.16
CA ASP A 178 33.22 -53.37 -20.75
C ASP A 178 32.50 -52.06 -20.36
N ALA A 179 31.54 -52.16 -19.46
CA ALA A 179 30.73 -51.04 -18.99
C ALA A 179 31.56 -49.96 -18.28
N ALA A 180 32.57 -50.34 -17.49
CA ALA A 180 33.38 -49.38 -16.75
C ALA A 180 34.27 -48.57 -17.70
N VAL A 181 34.79 -49.20 -18.75
CA VAL A 181 35.60 -48.51 -19.78
C VAL A 181 34.73 -47.56 -20.60
N ASN A 182 33.50 -47.96 -20.94
CA ASN A 182 32.54 -47.11 -21.65
C ASN A 182 32.11 -45.90 -20.81
N GLU A 183 31.96 -46.06 -19.49
CA GLU A 183 31.65 -44.95 -18.57
C GLU A 183 32.79 -43.92 -18.49
N ILE A 184 34.03 -44.40 -18.38
CA ILE A 184 35.22 -43.52 -18.41
C ILE A 184 35.32 -42.79 -19.76
N TYR A 185 35.12 -43.50 -20.87
CA TYR A 185 35.14 -42.89 -22.20
C TYR A 185 34.05 -41.83 -22.39
N ALA A 186 32.84 -42.10 -21.89
CA ALA A 186 31.73 -41.13 -21.91
C ALA A 186 32.05 -39.87 -21.08
N SER A 187 32.68 -40.02 -19.91
CA SER A 187 33.12 -38.88 -19.10
C SER A 187 34.16 -38.02 -19.83
N ILE A 188 35.13 -38.64 -20.49
CA ILE A 188 36.14 -37.93 -21.30
C ILE A 188 35.48 -37.20 -22.49
N LEU A 189 34.52 -37.82 -23.16
CA LEU A 189 33.74 -37.19 -24.23
C LEU A 189 32.96 -35.96 -23.74
N SER A 190 32.29 -36.06 -22.60
CA SER A 190 31.57 -34.92 -21.99
C SER A 190 32.52 -33.78 -21.68
N GLN A 191 33.64 -34.08 -21.02
CA GLN A 191 34.63 -33.08 -20.62
C GLN A 191 35.30 -32.42 -21.83
N ALA A 192 35.53 -33.17 -22.91
CA ALA A 192 36.03 -32.65 -24.18
C ALA A 192 35.04 -31.73 -24.90
N ALA A 193 33.74 -32.05 -24.82
CA ALA A 193 32.67 -31.26 -25.43
C ALA A 193 32.50 -29.87 -24.79
N GLU A 194 32.76 -29.76 -23.48
CA GLU A 194 32.67 -28.51 -22.72
C GLU A 194 33.74 -27.46 -23.09
N TYR A 195 34.84 -27.88 -23.72
CA TYR A 195 36.01 -27.02 -23.98
C TYR A 195 35.65 -25.68 -24.62
N ARG A 196 34.78 -25.69 -25.64
CA ARG A 196 34.43 -24.45 -26.36
C ARG A 196 33.64 -23.49 -25.48
N GLN A 197 32.75 -23.99 -24.62
CA GLN A 197 32.00 -23.15 -23.70
C GLN A 197 32.94 -22.53 -22.67
N LEU A 198 33.83 -23.33 -22.08
CA LEU A 198 34.82 -22.84 -21.13
C LEU A 198 35.73 -21.76 -21.73
N GLN A 199 36.09 -21.84 -23.01
CA GLN A 199 36.85 -20.77 -23.67
C GLN A 199 36.07 -19.46 -23.77
N LEU A 200 34.77 -19.52 -24.10
CA LEU A 200 33.92 -18.33 -24.17
C LEU A 200 33.73 -17.71 -22.79
N ASP A 201 33.51 -18.53 -21.77
CA ASP A 201 33.38 -18.08 -20.38
C ASP A 201 34.67 -17.39 -19.91
N LEU A 202 35.85 -17.88 -20.33
CA LEU A 202 37.14 -17.25 -20.02
C LEU A 202 37.27 -15.87 -20.66
N GLU A 203 36.89 -15.74 -21.93
CA GLU A 203 36.98 -14.49 -22.68
C GLU A 203 36.08 -13.41 -22.06
N GLN A 204 34.86 -13.79 -21.66
CA GLN A 204 33.94 -12.90 -20.95
C GLN A 204 34.49 -12.48 -19.58
N LEU A 205 35.03 -13.43 -18.82
CA LEU A 205 35.60 -13.15 -17.49
C LEU A 205 36.85 -12.27 -17.57
N ASP A 206 37.72 -12.51 -18.55
CA ASP A 206 38.92 -11.70 -18.79
C ASP A 206 38.55 -10.27 -19.21
N THR A 207 37.48 -10.09 -19.98
CA THR A 207 36.94 -8.76 -20.32
C THR A 207 36.48 -8.02 -19.06
N ARG A 208 35.70 -8.69 -18.19
CA ARG A 208 35.25 -8.10 -16.91
C ARG A 208 36.39 -7.78 -15.96
N LEU A 209 37.39 -8.65 -15.88
CA LEU A 209 38.60 -8.40 -15.10
C LEU A 209 39.39 -7.21 -15.63
N ASN A 210 39.53 -7.07 -16.95
CA ASN A 210 40.18 -5.91 -17.55
C ASN A 210 39.45 -4.60 -17.18
N LEU A 211 38.12 -4.61 -17.20
CA LEU A 211 37.31 -3.46 -16.75
C LEU A 211 37.58 -3.11 -15.28
N LEU A 212 37.68 -4.11 -14.38
CA LEU A 212 37.92 -3.87 -12.95
C LEU A 212 39.36 -3.45 -12.60
N GLU A 213 40.34 -3.94 -13.36
CA GLU A 213 41.76 -3.72 -13.12
C GLU A 213 42.30 -2.48 -13.81
N ASN A 214 42.00 -2.34 -15.10
CA ASN A 214 42.67 -1.38 -15.98
C ASN A 214 41.75 -0.22 -16.39
N GLU A 215 40.45 -0.47 -16.55
CA GLU A 215 39.47 0.52 -17.04
C GLU A 215 38.44 0.92 -15.98
N TYR A 216 38.78 0.76 -14.69
CA TYR A 216 37.86 1.01 -13.59
C TYR A 216 37.24 2.42 -13.58
N PRO A 217 37.97 3.51 -13.91
CA PRO A 217 37.35 4.84 -13.96
C PRO A 217 36.17 4.92 -14.95
N ALA A 218 36.25 4.22 -16.08
CA ALA A 218 35.17 4.18 -17.06
C ALA A 218 33.98 3.35 -16.54
N LEU A 219 34.26 2.18 -15.94
CA LEU A 219 33.25 1.35 -15.30
C LEU A 219 32.51 2.09 -14.18
N ARG A 220 33.27 2.81 -13.34
CA ARG A 220 32.72 3.62 -12.26
C ARG A 220 31.81 4.71 -12.79
N GLN A 221 32.25 5.45 -13.81
CA GLN A 221 31.42 6.47 -14.43
C GLN A 221 30.12 5.88 -14.98
N ALA A 222 30.19 4.76 -15.71
CA ALA A 222 28.99 4.08 -16.22
C ALA A 222 28.06 3.62 -15.09
N SER A 223 28.61 3.15 -13.97
CA SER A 223 27.85 2.73 -12.79
C SER A 223 27.21 3.90 -12.07
N GLU A 224 27.88 5.05 -11.97
CA GLU A 224 27.33 6.30 -11.43
C GLU A 224 26.21 6.86 -12.33
N GLU A 225 26.38 6.83 -13.66
CA GLU A 225 25.35 7.22 -14.62
C GLU A 225 24.11 6.31 -14.54
N MET A 226 24.31 4.99 -14.39
CA MET A 226 23.21 4.05 -14.19
C MET A 226 22.50 4.28 -12.85
N ALA A 227 23.25 4.51 -11.77
CA ALA A 227 22.71 4.85 -10.46
C ALA A 227 21.81 6.09 -10.55
N GLN A 228 22.30 7.15 -11.19
CA GLN A 228 21.55 8.39 -11.36
C GLN A 228 20.25 8.17 -12.15
N ARG A 229 20.28 7.37 -13.21
CA ARG A 229 19.07 7.05 -13.99
C ARG A 229 18.02 6.29 -13.18
N LEU A 230 18.46 5.37 -12.32
CA LEU A 230 17.56 4.65 -11.42
C LEU A 230 16.98 5.58 -10.35
N ASP A 231 17.78 6.49 -9.79
CA ASP A 231 17.31 7.53 -8.86
C ASP A 231 16.33 8.50 -9.53
N ASP A 232 16.57 8.86 -10.80
CA ASP A 232 15.67 9.71 -11.58
C ASP A 232 14.34 8.99 -11.85
N ALA A 233 14.38 7.71 -12.24
CA ALA A 233 13.19 6.89 -12.47
C ALA A 233 12.38 6.67 -11.18
N ALA A 234 13.05 6.41 -10.05
CA ALA A 234 12.41 6.30 -8.74
C ALA A 234 11.67 7.59 -8.35
N ARG A 235 12.33 8.75 -8.50
CA ARG A 235 11.71 10.05 -8.23
C ARG A 235 10.55 10.37 -9.17
N ALA A 236 10.65 9.98 -10.43
CA ALA A 236 9.56 10.14 -11.39
C ALA A 236 8.36 9.27 -11.01
N LEU A 237 8.57 8.02 -10.57
CA LEU A 237 7.50 7.17 -10.04
C LEU A 237 6.87 7.78 -8.78
N ASP A 238 7.67 8.27 -7.83
CA ASP A 238 7.18 8.88 -6.60
C ASP A 238 6.33 10.12 -6.86
N ALA A 239 6.71 10.96 -7.83
CA ALA A 239 5.90 12.11 -8.22
C ALA A 239 4.52 11.68 -8.76
N ARG A 240 4.45 10.61 -9.56
CA ARG A 240 3.18 10.04 -10.03
C ARG A 240 2.38 9.41 -8.90
N ALA A 241 3.05 8.77 -7.96
CA ALA A 241 2.41 8.19 -6.79
C ALA A 241 1.80 9.25 -5.88
N GLU A 242 2.47 10.38 -5.68
CA GLU A 242 1.92 11.53 -4.95
C GLU A 242 0.65 12.09 -5.61
N GLU A 243 0.64 12.23 -6.94
CA GLU A 243 -0.54 12.66 -7.70
C GLU A 243 -1.70 11.66 -7.57
N ALA A 244 -1.41 10.36 -7.70
CA ALA A 244 -2.40 9.30 -7.54
C ALA A 244 -2.97 9.25 -6.12
N VAL A 245 -2.12 9.37 -5.09
CA VAL A 245 -2.56 9.39 -3.68
C VAL A 245 -3.37 10.63 -3.37
N ALA A 246 -3.03 11.79 -3.95
CA ALA A 246 -3.84 13.00 -3.79
C ALA A 246 -5.27 12.82 -4.34
N LEU A 247 -5.41 12.17 -5.50
CA LEU A 247 -6.72 11.83 -6.07
C LEU A 247 -7.47 10.81 -5.20
N LEU A 248 -6.78 9.79 -4.70
CA LEU A 248 -7.36 8.80 -3.78
C LEU A 248 -7.81 9.42 -2.46
N GLU A 249 -7.05 10.40 -1.94
CA GLU A 249 -7.41 11.17 -0.75
C GLU A 249 -8.68 11.98 -1.01
N GLU A 250 -8.79 12.68 -2.15
CA GLU A 250 -10.02 13.40 -2.53
C GLU A 250 -11.22 12.46 -2.58
N ILE A 251 -11.09 11.32 -3.25
CA ILE A 251 -12.13 10.28 -3.34
C ILE A 251 -12.50 9.74 -1.96
N ALA A 252 -11.51 9.49 -1.10
CA ALA A 252 -11.73 9.01 0.26
C ALA A 252 -12.51 10.03 1.09
N GLN A 253 -12.16 11.31 0.99
CA GLN A 253 -12.84 12.40 1.70
C GLN A 253 -14.28 12.59 1.24
N GLU A 254 -14.53 12.59 -0.07
CA GLU A 254 -15.87 12.74 -0.65
C GLU A 254 -16.81 11.59 -0.30
N ASN A 255 -16.28 10.35 -0.28
CA ASN A 255 -17.06 9.14 -0.03
C ASN A 255 -17.00 8.66 1.43
N HIS A 256 -16.32 9.41 2.32
CA HIS A 256 -16.12 9.06 3.72
C HIS A 256 -15.45 7.69 3.93
N LEU A 257 -14.47 7.35 3.11
CA LEU A 257 -13.76 6.08 3.13
C LEU A 257 -12.44 6.20 3.90
N ASN A 258 -12.05 5.14 4.60
CA ASN A 258 -10.68 4.96 5.06
C ASN A 258 -10.06 3.86 4.20
N ILE A 259 -9.07 4.23 3.39
CA ILE A 259 -8.44 3.36 2.41
C ILE A 259 -7.04 3.05 2.89
N THR A 260 -6.73 1.77 3.05
CA THR A 260 -5.40 1.28 3.39
C THR A 260 -5.02 0.17 2.44
N PHE A 261 -3.73 0.05 2.10
CA PHE A 261 -3.22 -1.05 1.31
C PHE A 261 -2.09 -1.75 2.05
N SER A 262 -1.99 -3.06 1.82
CA SER A 262 -0.89 -3.89 2.31
C SER A 262 -0.33 -4.68 1.14
N ALA A 263 0.96 -4.48 0.87
CA ALA A 263 1.74 -5.28 -0.04
C ALA A 263 2.46 -6.36 0.78
N GLU A 264 1.78 -7.48 1.04
CA GLU A 264 2.44 -8.66 1.61
C GLU A 264 2.69 -9.67 0.47
N GLN A 265 3.95 -9.94 0.16
CA GLN A 265 4.37 -10.85 -0.92
C GLN A 265 3.92 -10.35 -2.32
N GLU A 266 3.41 -11.24 -3.19
CA GLU A 266 3.02 -10.92 -4.58
C GLU A 266 1.62 -10.30 -4.72
N ASP A 267 0.83 -10.29 -3.64
CA ASP A 267 -0.56 -9.83 -3.64
C ASP A 267 -0.71 -8.50 -2.88
N VAL A 268 -1.25 -7.51 -3.58
CA VAL A 268 -1.60 -6.21 -2.99
C VAL A 268 -3.06 -6.26 -2.58
N THR A 269 -3.30 -6.10 -1.27
CA THR A 269 -4.67 -6.06 -0.74
C THR A 269 -5.04 -4.64 -0.35
N VAL A 270 -6.15 -4.14 -0.91
CA VAL A 270 -6.71 -2.84 -0.56
C VAL A 270 -7.91 -3.06 0.35
N GLN A 271 -7.87 -2.46 1.53
CA GLN A 271 -8.93 -2.49 2.53
C GLN A 271 -9.62 -1.13 2.54
N ILE A 272 -10.94 -1.14 2.34
CA ILE A 272 -11.78 0.05 2.32
C ILE A 272 -12.78 -0.06 3.47
N GLY A 273 -12.64 0.82 4.45
CA GLY A 273 -13.57 0.96 5.56
C GLY A 273 -14.44 2.21 5.38
N HIS A 274 -15.66 2.20 5.93
CA HIS A 274 -16.46 3.42 6.00
C HIS A 274 -16.19 4.15 7.32
N THR A 275 -15.89 5.44 7.23
CA THR A 275 -15.90 6.32 8.39
C THR A 275 -17.34 6.79 8.64
N THR A 276 -17.70 6.94 9.91
CA THR A 276 -18.99 7.56 10.24
C THR A 276 -18.89 9.06 10.00
N ARG A 277 -19.64 9.57 9.02
CA ARG A 277 -19.80 11.02 8.80
C ARG A 277 -20.09 11.70 10.15
N PRO A 278 -19.24 12.63 10.63
CA PRO A 278 -19.57 13.39 11.82
C PRO A 278 -20.84 14.20 11.54
N ALA A 279 -21.82 14.12 12.45
CA ALA A 279 -23.04 14.91 12.35
C ALA A 279 -22.66 16.39 12.20
N THR A 280 -23.22 17.06 11.19
CA THR A 280 -22.91 18.49 10.99
C THR A 280 -23.30 19.28 12.24
N ARG A 281 -22.64 20.41 12.52
CA ARG A 281 -22.97 21.25 13.69
C ARG A 281 -24.46 21.55 13.79
N GLN A 282 -25.12 21.70 12.64
CA GLN A 282 -26.55 21.94 12.52
C GLN A 282 -27.39 20.69 12.83
N GLU A 283 -26.98 19.50 12.38
CA GLU A 283 -27.63 18.23 12.69
C GLU A 283 -27.52 17.90 14.18
N ALA A 284 -26.34 18.03 14.78
CA ALA A 284 -26.12 17.80 16.21
C ALA A 284 -26.93 18.79 17.06
N PHE A 285 -26.94 20.08 16.69
CA PHE A 285 -27.76 21.10 17.34
C PHE A 285 -29.25 20.76 17.28
N THR A 286 -29.75 20.39 16.09
CA THR A 286 -31.15 20.04 15.88
C THR A 286 -31.53 18.79 16.68
N ALA A 287 -30.68 17.78 16.73
CA ALA A 287 -30.88 16.57 17.51
C ALA A 287 -30.99 16.87 19.01
N PHE A 288 -30.12 17.71 19.57
CA PHE A 288 -30.21 18.12 20.98
C PHE A 288 -31.50 18.90 21.27
N VAL A 289 -31.87 19.86 20.42
CA VAL A 289 -33.10 20.65 20.60
C VAL A 289 -34.35 19.77 20.57
N ILE A 290 -34.43 18.82 19.62
CA ILE A 290 -35.55 17.87 19.53
C ILE A 290 -35.58 16.95 20.75
N PHE A 291 -34.44 16.37 21.13
CA PHE A 291 -34.36 15.45 22.27
C PHE A 291 -34.80 16.11 23.57
N PHE A 292 -34.23 17.28 23.90
CA PHE A 292 -34.59 18.01 25.12
C PHE A 292 -36.03 18.55 25.07
N GLY A 293 -36.51 18.96 23.89
CA GLY A 293 -37.92 19.33 23.71
C GLY A 293 -38.88 18.19 24.01
N LEU A 294 -38.61 16.99 23.48
CA LEU A 294 -39.41 15.79 23.75
C LEU A 294 -39.36 15.39 25.23
N VAL A 295 -38.17 15.40 25.84
CA VAL A 295 -38.02 15.13 27.29
C VAL A 295 -38.80 16.15 28.11
N GLY A 296 -38.77 17.43 27.74
CA GLY A 296 -39.54 18.49 28.39
C GLY A 296 -41.06 18.27 28.31
N ILE A 297 -41.57 17.83 27.16
CA ILE A 297 -42.99 17.48 26.97
C ILE A 297 -43.38 16.31 27.86
N CYS A 298 -42.57 15.24 27.88
CA CYS A 298 -42.81 14.07 28.71
C CYS A 298 -42.75 14.39 30.22
N ALA A 299 -41.73 15.12 30.66
CA ALA A 299 -41.57 15.51 32.06
C ALA A 299 -42.67 16.48 32.52
N GLY A 300 -43.03 17.46 31.67
CA GLY A 300 -44.11 18.39 31.93
C GLY A 300 -45.46 17.67 32.05
N GLY A 301 -45.76 16.74 31.14
CA GLY A 301 -46.99 15.93 31.19
C GLY A 301 -47.07 15.07 32.44
N PHE A 302 -45.96 14.41 32.80
CA PHE A 302 -45.88 13.61 34.03
C PHE A 302 -46.07 14.46 35.29
N PHE A 303 -45.49 15.65 35.34
CA PHE A 303 -45.62 16.55 36.49
C PHE A 303 -47.06 17.04 36.69
N VAL A 304 -47.73 17.40 35.59
CA VAL A 304 -49.15 17.80 35.61
C VAL A 304 -50.03 16.67 36.15
N LEU A 305 -49.83 15.43 35.69
CA LEU A 305 -50.55 14.25 36.18
C LEU A 305 -50.31 13.98 37.68
N CYS A 306 -49.07 14.06 38.13
CA CYS A 306 -48.73 13.88 39.55
C CYS A 306 -49.40 14.95 40.43
N ARG A 307 -49.50 16.19 39.93
CA ARG A 307 -50.10 17.28 40.70
C ARG A 307 -51.61 17.17 40.79
N GLU A 308 -52.27 16.76 39.72
CA GLU A 308 -53.72 16.53 39.67
C GLU A 308 -54.13 15.39 40.61
N THR A 309 -53.43 14.26 40.56
CA THR A 309 -53.65 13.14 41.49
C THR A 309 -53.41 13.54 42.95
N SER A 310 -52.43 14.42 43.22
CA SER A 310 -52.20 14.97 44.56
C SER A 310 -53.29 15.96 45.02
N SER A 311 -53.84 16.76 44.10
CA SER A 311 -54.91 17.73 44.41
C SER A 311 -56.22 17.01 44.73
N TYR A 312 -56.54 15.94 43.98
CA TYR A 312 -57.69 15.08 44.27
C TYR A 312 -57.55 14.37 45.62
N LYS A 313 -56.34 13.93 45.99
CA LYS A 313 -56.08 13.32 47.31
C LYS A 313 -56.34 14.31 48.46
N LYS A 314 -56.01 15.60 48.27
CA LYS A 314 -56.30 16.66 49.25
C LYS A 314 -57.79 16.97 49.36
N GLU A 315 -58.53 17.01 48.25
CA GLU A 315 -59.98 17.20 48.27
C GLU A 315 -60.71 16.02 48.92
N SER A 316 -60.26 14.77 48.69
CA SER A 316 -60.83 13.58 49.34
C SER A 316 -60.53 13.45 50.84
N LEU A 317 -59.57 14.22 51.36
CA LEU A 317 -59.23 14.27 52.80
C LEU A 317 -59.94 15.42 53.53
N GLN A 318 -60.64 16.30 52.79
CA GLN A 318 -61.43 17.42 53.34
C GLN A 318 -62.95 17.14 53.33
N GLN A 319 -63.36 15.95 52.88
CA GLN A 319 -64.69 15.37 53.13
C GLN A 319 -64.59 14.35 54.27
#